data_AF-A0A2K1JS70-F1
#
_entry.id   AF-A0A2K1JS70-F1
#
_cell.length_a   1.000
_cell.length_b   1.000
_cell.length_c   1.000
_cell.angle_alpha   90.00
_cell.angle_beta   90.00
_cell.angle_gamma   90.00
#
_symmetry.space_group_name_H-M   'P 1'
#
loop_
_entity.id
_entity.type
_entity.pdbx_description
1 polymer ?
#
loop_
_entity_poly.entity_id
_entity_poly.type
_entity_poly.pdbx_seq_one_letter_code
_entity_poly.pdbx_strand_id
1 'polypeptide(L)'
;MADVGASAGDPYLLQANLDNTVSKIMEMEEQIERQVEEIERLEVLVNESDMLHDMESELERASGIEILSVSHNFLEMRITTYVPTMQAVSPNHRGKYEHDLTIALDTAAMTIEAVQLIPEDIPYEDLVAEAKAMTALHEAPLLVNGEGWSRQIPSLISRIRHRIYANVLKSASLTVSAKDPRYKLKYSPEANLIVATLPGPVTANIEAPYGWPMPGFALRLNSLVPSAKAHYLGSVDMLQQCVDLANTSPESQRSGVVQFLEAIEKILVVKRWEASSQL
;
A
#
# COMPACT_ATOMS: atom_id res chain seq x y z
N MET A 1 -95.76 -15.47 15.74
CA MET A 1 -95.88 -14.65 16.96
C MET A 1 -95.17 -15.43 18.05
N ALA A 2 -93.84 -15.29 18.14
CA ALA A 2 -93.12 -14.31 18.95
C ALA A 2 -93.33 -14.58 20.46
N ASP A 3 -92.32 -15.13 21.14
CA ASP A 3 -91.43 -14.26 21.91
C ASP A 3 -90.09 -14.93 22.22
N VAL A 4 -89.07 -14.09 22.25
CA VAL A 4 -87.66 -14.37 22.48
C VAL A 4 -87.40 -14.34 23.99
N GLY A 5 -86.72 -15.34 24.52
CA GLY A 5 -86.32 -15.38 25.93
C GLY A 5 -84.91 -15.93 26.08
N ALA A 6 -83.92 -15.12 25.70
CA ALA A 6 -82.53 -15.29 26.11
C ALA A 6 -82.37 -14.93 27.61
N SER A 7 -81.28 -15.42 28.24
CA SER A 7 -80.73 -15.09 29.57
C SER A 7 -80.98 -16.17 30.64
N ALA A 8 -80.01 -16.65 31.42
CA ALA A 8 -78.72 -16.07 31.82
C ALA A 8 -77.63 -17.16 31.86
N GLY A 9 -76.45 -16.85 31.30
CA GLY A 9 -75.25 -17.69 31.51
C GLY A 9 -74.87 -17.69 32.99
N ASP A 10 -74.35 -18.82 33.47
CA ASP A 10 -73.94 -19.02 34.86
C ASP A 10 -72.97 -17.89 35.31
N PRO A 11 -73.35 -17.05 36.29
CA PRO A 11 -72.57 -15.87 36.68
C PRO A 11 -71.16 -16.21 37.16
N TYR A 12 -70.94 -17.43 37.67
CA TYR A 12 -69.62 -17.89 38.07
C TYR A 12 -68.71 -18.20 36.88
N LEU A 13 -69.27 -18.72 35.77
CA LEU A 13 -68.51 -18.94 34.53
C LEU A 13 -68.18 -17.63 33.82
N LEU A 14 -69.06 -16.63 33.91
CA LEU A 14 -68.81 -15.30 33.39
C LEU A 14 -67.69 -14.58 34.16
N GLN A 15 -67.68 -14.70 35.50
CA GLN A 15 -66.63 -14.12 36.33
C GLN A 15 -65.26 -14.79 36.10
N ALA A 16 -65.21 -16.12 36.03
CA ALA A 16 -63.97 -16.84 35.77
C ALA A 16 -63.38 -16.54 34.37
N ASN A 17 -64.24 -16.36 33.35
CA ASN A 17 -63.80 -15.94 32.01
C ASN A 17 -63.31 -14.49 32.01
N LEU A 18 -63.95 -13.61 32.77
CA LEU A 18 -63.51 -12.22 32.93
C LEU A 18 -62.14 -12.16 33.61
N ASP A 19 -61.96 -12.89 34.71
CA ASP A 19 -60.69 -12.94 35.47
C ASP A 19 -59.54 -13.49 34.60
N ASN A 20 -59.79 -14.55 33.81
CA ASN A 20 -58.82 -15.09 32.85
C ASN A 20 -58.45 -14.07 31.76
N THR A 21 -59.45 -13.36 31.22
CA THR A 21 -59.23 -12.32 30.21
C THR A 21 -58.38 -11.19 30.78
N VAL A 22 -58.64 -10.76 32.02
CA VAL A 22 -57.86 -9.72 32.72
C VAL A 22 -56.43 -10.18 32.97
N SER A 23 -56.20 -11.41 33.46
CA SER A 23 -54.85 -11.95 33.64
C SER A 23 -54.06 -11.98 32.33
N LYS A 24 -54.70 -12.40 31.23
CA LYS A 24 -54.06 -12.44 29.91
C LYS A 24 -53.73 -11.04 29.36
N ILE A 25 -54.57 -10.04 29.65
CA ILE A 25 -54.30 -8.64 29.30
C ILE A 25 -53.07 -8.14 30.08
N MET A 26 -52.98 -8.41 31.38
CA MET A 26 -51.82 -8.00 32.19
C MET A 26 -50.52 -8.67 31.72
N GLU A 27 -50.54 -9.96 31.38
CA GLU A 27 -49.37 -10.66 30.80
C GLU A 27 -48.95 -10.04 29.46
N MET A 28 -49.91 -9.67 28.62
CA MET A 28 -49.64 -8.99 27.35
C MET A 28 -49.08 -7.58 27.56
N GLU A 29 -49.59 -6.82 28.52
CA GLU A 29 -49.08 -5.49 28.87
C GLU A 29 -47.63 -5.56 29.37
N GLU A 30 -47.31 -6.51 30.24
CA GLU A 30 -45.93 -6.74 30.70
C GLU A 30 -45.01 -7.16 29.55
N GLN A 31 -45.50 -8.00 28.63
CA GLN A 31 -44.73 -8.39 27.46
C GLN A 31 -44.51 -7.21 26.50
N ILE A 32 -45.48 -6.31 26.35
CA ILE A 32 -45.33 -5.08 25.56
C ILE A 32 -44.30 -4.16 26.22
N GLU A 33 -44.36 -3.95 27.52
CA GLU A 33 -43.41 -3.10 28.24
C GLU A 33 -41.97 -3.61 28.08
N ARG A 34 -41.74 -4.92 28.24
CA ARG A 34 -40.42 -5.53 27.98
C ARG A 34 -39.96 -5.36 26.54
N GLN A 35 -40.87 -5.46 25.57
CA GLN A 35 -40.54 -5.25 24.15
C GLN A 35 -40.20 -3.79 23.85
N VAL A 36 -40.87 -2.84 24.48
CA VAL A 36 -40.57 -1.41 24.34
C VAL A 36 -39.18 -1.11 24.89
N GLU A 37 -38.85 -1.60 26.09
CA GLU A 37 -37.50 -1.44 26.66
C GLU A 37 -36.41 -2.04 25.78
N GLU A 38 -36.67 -3.20 25.16
CA GLU A 38 -35.71 -3.83 24.25
C GLU A 38 -35.54 -3.03 22.95
N ILE A 39 -36.62 -2.47 22.41
CA ILE A 39 -36.55 -1.58 21.23
C ILE A 39 -35.70 -0.35 21.56
N GLU A 40 -35.91 0.29 22.71
CA GLU A 40 -35.11 1.45 23.13
C GLU A 40 -33.61 1.10 23.25
N ARG A 41 -33.28 -0.09 23.78
CA ARG A 41 -31.89 -0.56 23.83
C ARG A 41 -31.29 -0.80 22.44
N LEU A 42 -32.07 -1.41 21.54
CA LEU A 42 -31.62 -1.65 20.17
C LEU A 42 -31.43 -0.34 19.40
N GLU A 43 -32.28 0.67 19.62
CA GLU A 43 -32.11 2.00 19.04
C GLU A 43 -30.81 2.66 19.50
N VAL A 44 -30.45 2.54 20.78
CA VAL A 44 -29.15 3.02 21.27
C VAL A 44 -27.99 2.33 20.57
N LEU A 45 -28.04 1.00 20.44
CA LEU A 45 -26.99 0.24 19.75
C LEU A 45 -26.86 0.59 18.27
N VAL A 46 -27.97 0.84 17.58
CA VAL A 46 -27.97 1.29 16.18
C VAL A 46 -27.32 2.68 16.08
N ASN A 47 -27.67 3.62 16.95
CA ASN A 47 -27.06 4.94 16.96
C ASN A 47 -25.54 4.89 17.25
N GLU A 48 -25.10 4.01 18.16
CA GLU A 48 -23.67 3.78 18.42
C GLU A 48 -22.97 3.18 17.20
N SER A 49 -23.62 2.23 16.51
CA SER A 49 -23.10 1.65 15.27
C SER A 49 -22.95 2.69 14.16
N ASP A 50 -23.94 3.57 13.98
CA ASP A 50 -23.90 4.65 12.99
C ASP A 50 -22.75 5.63 13.28
N MET A 51 -22.57 6.00 14.56
CA MET A 51 -21.45 6.85 14.99
C MET A 51 -20.10 6.20 14.70
N LEU A 52 -19.95 4.89 14.96
CA LEU A 52 -18.71 4.16 14.66
C LEU A 52 -18.43 4.11 13.16
N HIS A 53 -19.46 3.92 12.34
CA HIS A 53 -19.33 3.93 10.88
C HIS A 53 -18.91 5.30 10.34
N ASP A 54 -19.48 6.38 10.86
CA ASP A 54 -19.08 7.74 10.50
C ASP A 54 -17.61 8.01 10.87
N MET A 55 -17.17 7.56 12.05
CA MET A 55 -15.78 7.68 12.49
C MET A 55 -14.83 6.88 11.62
N GLU A 56 -15.19 5.64 11.25
CA GLU A 56 -14.44 4.81 10.32
C GLU A 56 -14.25 5.54 8.99
N SER A 57 -15.33 6.04 8.38
CA SER A 57 -15.28 6.78 7.12
C SER A 57 -14.34 8.00 7.15
N GLU A 58 -14.32 8.75 8.25
CA GLU A 58 -13.38 9.87 8.41
C GLU A 58 -11.92 9.41 8.56
N LEU A 59 -11.67 8.33 9.29
CA LEU A 59 -10.33 7.76 9.43
C LEU A 59 -9.79 7.22 8.11
N GLU A 60 -10.64 6.59 7.30
CA GLU A 60 -10.29 6.12 5.96
C GLU A 60 -9.92 7.29 5.05
N ARG A 61 -10.74 8.37 5.06
CA ARG A 61 -10.44 9.61 4.33
C ARG A 61 -9.12 10.24 4.76
N ALA A 62 -8.85 10.28 6.06
CA ALA A 62 -7.66 10.94 6.62
C ALA A 62 -6.38 10.12 6.42
N SER A 63 -6.46 8.79 6.57
CA SER A 63 -5.30 7.89 6.47
C SER A 63 -4.99 7.45 5.04
N GLY A 64 -6.01 7.47 4.17
CA GLY A 64 -5.97 6.86 2.85
C GLY A 64 -5.94 5.33 2.91
N ILE A 65 -6.42 4.71 3.99
CA ILE A 65 -6.50 3.26 4.14
C ILE A 65 -7.96 2.91 4.34
N GLU A 66 -8.53 2.10 3.46
CA GLU A 66 -9.90 1.59 3.53
C GLU A 66 -9.84 0.10 3.90
N ILE A 67 -10.58 -0.35 4.92
CA ILE A 67 -10.60 -1.76 5.30
C ILE A 67 -11.69 -2.47 4.49
N LEU A 68 -11.29 -3.42 3.64
CA LEU A 68 -12.21 -4.13 2.75
C LEU A 68 -12.83 -5.34 3.45
N SER A 69 -12.01 -6.12 4.16
CA SER A 69 -12.48 -7.29 4.89
C SER A 69 -11.52 -7.69 6.00
N VAL A 70 -12.08 -8.17 7.11
CA VAL A 70 -11.35 -8.69 8.27
C VAL A 70 -11.86 -10.08 8.58
N SER A 71 -10.95 -11.05 8.68
CA SER A 71 -11.24 -12.41 9.08
C SER A 71 -10.28 -12.86 10.17
N HIS A 72 -10.47 -14.09 10.66
CA HIS A 72 -9.63 -14.69 11.69
C HIS A 72 -8.16 -14.86 11.27
N ASN A 73 -7.89 -15.04 9.98
CA ASN A 73 -6.56 -15.35 9.44
C ASN A 73 -6.14 -14.46 8.27
N PHE A 74 -6.93 -13.45 7.90
CA PHE A 74 -6.55 -12.50 6.87
C PHE A 74 -7.11 -11.11 7.13
N LEU A 75 -6.40 -10.11 6.61
CA LEU A 75 -6.78 -8.71 6.60
C LEU A 75 -6.62 -8.18 5.18
N GLU A 76 -7.70 -7.64 4.63
CA GLU A 76 -7.73 -7.04 3.29
C GLU A 76 -8.03 -5.55 3.42
N MET A 77 -7.23 -4.73 2.76
CA MET A 77 -7.37 -3.27 2.79
C MET A 77 -6.97 -2.65 1.46
N ARG A 78 -7.51 -1.48 1.16
CA ARG A 78 -7.07 -0.64 0.06
C ARG A 78 -6.22 0.51 0.57
N ILE A 79 -5.00 0.60 0.06
CA ILE A 79 -4.08 1.71 0.32
C ILE A 79 -4.21 2.72 -0.82
N THR A 80 -4.69 3.91 -0.49
CA THR A 80 -4.71 5.07 -1.36
C THR A 80 -3.52 5.98 -1.06
N THR A 81 -2.62 6.09 -2.03
CA THR A 81 -1.48 7.02 -1.99
C THR A 81 -1.75 8.23 -2.87
N TYR A 82 -1.75 9.42 -2.26
CA TYR A 82 -1.83 10.68 -2.98
C TYR A 82 -0.43 11.23 -3.27
N VAL A 83 -0.13 11.44 -4.55
CA VAL A 83 1.14 12.03 -4.99
C VAL A 83 0.86 13.43 -5.54
N PRO A 84 1.08 14.49 -4.73
CA PRO A 84 0.85 15.85 -5.18
C PRO A 84 1.91 16.22 -6.21
N THR A 85 1.46 16.63 -7.39
CA THR A 85 2.21 17.47 -8.35
C THR A 85 3.55 16.91 -8.85
N MET A 86 3.50 16.22 -9.99
CA MET A 86 4.41 16.54 -11.11
C MET A 86 3.57 16.58 -12.38
N GLN A 87 3.79 17.59 -13.23
CA GLN A 87 3.03 17.82 -14.46
C GLN A 87 2.86 16.52 -15.27
N ALA A 88 1.61 16.06 -15.38
CA ALA A 88 1.09 15.15 -16.40
C ALA A 88 1.93 13.88 -16.67
N VAL A 89 1.76 12.83 -15.85
CA VAL A 89 2.16 11.46 -16.27
C VAL A 89 0.99 10.71 -16.91
N SER A 90 -0.26 11.06 -16.60
CA SER A 90 -1.42 10.68 -17.41
C SER A 90 -2.63 11.58 -17.13
N PRO A 91 -3.50 11.87 -18.12
CA PRO A 91 -4.73 12.64 -17.92
C PRO A 91 -5.78 11.91 -17.05
N ASN A 92 -5.59 10.63 -16.74
CA ASN A 92 -6.60 9.80 -16.06
C ASN A 92 -6.39 9.64 -14.55
N HIS A 93 -5.21 9.97 -14.00
CA HIS A 93 -4.94 9.81 -12.57
C HIS A 93 -4.82 11.19 -11.93
N ARG A 94 -5.80 11.57 -11.10
CA ARG A 94 -5.76 12.80 -10.27
C ARG A 94 -4.70 12.72 -9.15
N GLY A 95 -3.54 12.11 -9.41
CA GLY A 95 -2.51 11.83 -8.41
C GLY A 95 -2.93 10.82 -7.33
N LYS A 96 -4.00 10.06 -7.58
CA LYS A 96 -4.49 8.97 -6.71
C LYS A 96 -3.98 7.64 -7.24
N TYR A 97 -3.28 6.88 -6.39
CA TYR A 97 -2.78 5.54 -6.67
C TYR A 97 -3.34 4.60 -5.63
N GLU A 98 -4.02 3.55 -6.08
CA GLU A 98 -4.71 2.59 -5.23
C GLU A 98 -4.06 1.23 -5.36
N HIS A 99 -3.80 0.60 -4.23
CA HIS A 99 -3.26 -0.75 -4.13
C HIS A 99 -4.06 -1.54 -3.11
N ASP A 100 -4.55 -2.70 -3.51
CA ASP A 100 -5.24 -3.62 -2.62
C ASP A 100 -4.18 -4.53 -1.97
N LEU A 101 -4.14 -4.53 -0.64
CA LEU A 101 -3.20 -5.27 0.19
C LEU A 101 -3.94 -6.34 0.97
N THR A 102 -3.59 -7.60 0.72
CA THR A 102 -4.06 -8.75 1.50
C THR A 102 -2.92 -9.29 2.35
N ILE A 103 -3.15 -9.39 3.66
CA ILE A 103 -2.18 -9.92 4.63
C ILE A 103 -2.78 -11.19 5.23
N ALA A 104 -2.14 -12.34 4.97
CA ALA A 104 -2.44 -13.59 5.67
C ALA A 104 -1.69 -13.62 7.01
N LEU A 105 -2.39 -13.99 8.07
CA LEU A 105 -1.92 -13.94 9.45
C LEU A 105 -1.81 -15.35 10.03
N ASP A 106 -0.66 -15.66 10.62
CA ASP A 106 -0.48 -16.85 11.45
C ASP A 106 -0.93 -16.52 12.88
N THR A 107 -2.11 -17.00 13.24
CA THR A 107 -2.71 -16.81 14.58
C THR A 107 -1.96 -17.55 15.70
N ALA A 108 -1.22 -18.61 15.37
CA ALA A 108 -0.46 -19.37 16.36
C ALA A 108 0.88 -18.68 16.66
N ALA A 109 1.56 -18.20 15.63
CA ALA A 109 2.84 -17.49 15.77
C ALA A 109 2.68 -15.98 16.03
N MET A 110 1.49 -15.41 15.84
CA MET A 110 1.23 -13.97 15.87
C MET A 110 2.13 -13.20 14.88
N THR A 111 2.31 -13.77 13.68
CA THR A 111 3.15 -13.20 12.61
C THR A 111 2.43 -13.09 11.27
N ILE A 112 3.02 -12.37 10.34
CA ILE A 112 2.58 -12.36 8.93
C ILE A 112 3.01 -13.67 8.26
N GLU A 113 2.08 -14.38 7.64
CA GLU A 113 2.34 -15.60 6.88
C GLU A 113 2.69 -15.26 5.43
N ALA A 114 1.79 -14.55 4.75
CA ALA A 114 1.92 -14.15 3.36
C ALA A 114 1.32 -12.76 3.15
N VAL A 115 1.78 -12.08 2.10
CA VAL A 115 1.29 -10.76 1.71
C VAL A 115 1.10 -10.77 0.20
N GLN A 116 -0.01 -10.20 -0.25
CA GLN A 116 -0.29 -9.97 -1.65
C GLN A 116 -0.62 -8.50 -1.86
N LEU A 117 0.04 -7.88 -2.83
CA LEU A 117 -0.21 -6.50 -3.25
C LEU A 117 -0.69 -6.50 -4.69
N ILE A 118 -1.84 -5.86 -4.94
CA ILE A 118 -2.44 -5.75 -6.27
C ILE A 118 -2.59 -4.27 -6.61
N PRO A 119 -2.10 -3.80 -7.77
CA PRO A 119 -1.32 -4.55 -8.77
C PRO A 119 0.10 -4.92 -8.30
N GLU A 120 0.69 -5.95 -8.93
CA GLU A 120 2.08 -6.40 -8.69
C GLU A 120 3.11 -5.48 -9.40
N ASP A 121 2.95 -4.17 -9.29
CA ASP A 121 3.81 -3.18 -9.95
C ASP A 121 4.99 -2.73 -9.08
N ILE A 122 5.03 -3.20 -7.83
CA ILE A 122 6.00 -2.79 -6.80
C ILE A 122 6.60 -4.02 -6.15
N PRO A 123 7.93 -4.15 -6.07
CA PRO A 123 8.59 -5.17 -5.25
C PRO A 123 8.45 -4.84 -3.76
N TYR A 124 7.96 -5.79 -2.97
CA TYR A 124 7.66 -5.66 -1.54
C TYR A 124 8.18 -6.83 -0.69
N GLU A 125 8.86 -7.79 -1.28
CA GLU A 125 9.35 -9.01 -0.63
C GLU A 125 10.35 -8.70 0.48
N ASP A 126 11.20 -7.68 0.26
CA ASP A 126 12.13 -7.13 1.25
C ASP A 126 11.38 -6.57 2.46
N LEU A 127 10.29 -5.83 2.22
CA LEU A 127 9.47 -5.24 3.27
C LEU A 127 8.75 -6.29 4.11
N VAL A 128 8.31 -7.38 3.48
CA VAL A 128 7.69 -8.51 4.18
C VAL A 128 8.70 -9.24 5.05
N ALA A 129 9.93 -9.44 4.55
CA ALA A 129 11.00 -10.05 5.32
C ALA A 129 11.39 -9.17 6.53
N GLU A 130 11.51 -7.85 6.35
CA GLU A 130 11.73 -6.89 7.44
C GLU A 130 10.58 -6.93 8.46
N ALA A 131 9.33 -7.01 7.98
CA ALA A 131 8.15 -7.12 8.84
C ALA A 131 8.20 -8.37 9.71
N LYS A 132 8.44 -9.54 9.12
CA LYS A 132 8.57 -10.80 9.85
C LYS A 132 9.72 -10.77 10.86
N ALA A 133 10.85 -10.15 10.51
CA ALA A 133 12.02 -10.03 11.37
C ALA A 133 11.78 -9.16 12.62
N MET A 134 10.83 -8.22 12.60
CA MET A 134 10.46 -7.43 13.80
C MET A 134 9.92 -8.30 14.93
N THR A 135 9.36 -9.47 14.62
CA THR A 135 8.94 -10.47 15.63
C THR A 135 10.13 -11.10 16.33
N ALA A 136 11.28 -11.26 15.66
CA ALA A 136 12.47 -11.87 16.27
C ALA A 136 13.14 -10.94 17.30
N LEU A 137 12.92 -9.63 17.19
CA LEU A 137 13.40 -8.64 18.18
C LEU A 137 12.54 -8.61 19.46
N HIS A 138 11.50 -9.43 19.55
CA HIS A 138 10.60 -9.55 20.70
C HIS A 138 11.23 -10.31 21.89
N GLU A 139 12.49 -10.75 21.78
CA GLU A 139 13.27 -11.28 22.92
C GLU A 139 13.72 -10.19 23.93
N ALA A 140 13.34 -8.92 23.73
CA ALA A 140 13.56 -7.86 24.70
C ALA A 140 12.50 -7.95 25.84
N PRO A 141 12.89 -8.11 27.12
CA PRO A 141 12.01 -8.55 28.22
C PRO A 141 11.03 -7.50 28.77
N LEU A 142 10.69 -6.47 27.99
CA LEU A 142 9.85 -5.34 28.42
C LEU A 142 8.48 -5.25 27.71
N LEU A 143 8.21 -6.07 26.70
CA LEU A 143 6.92 -6.10 26.00
C LEU A 143 6.17 -7.37 26.37
N VAL A 144 5.44 -7.26 27.48
CA VAL A 144 4.54 -8.27 28.00
C VAL A 144 3.32 -8.33 27.08
N ASN A 145 3.17 -9.45 26.38
CA ASN A 145 1.94 -9.98 25.76
C ASN A 145 1.47 -9.36 24.41
N GLY A 146 1.56 -10.15 23.33
CA GLY A 146 0.57 -10.11 22.23
C GLY A 146 0.72 -9.06 21.12
N GLU A 147 1.84 -8.32 21.06
CA GLU A 147 2.02 -7.19 20.12
C GLU A 147 2.70 -7.54 18.78
N GLY A 148 2.64 -8.81 18.34
CA GLY A 148 3.28 -9.23 17.09
C GLY A 148 2.77 -8.43 15.89
N TRP A 149 1.45 -8.48 15.66
CA TRP A 149 0.82 -7.81 14.52
C TRP A 149 0.74 -6.28 14.67
N SER A 150 0.63 -5.76 15.90
CA SER A 150 0.44 -4.32 16.15
C SER A 150 1.63 -3.47 15.70
N ARG A 151 2.83 -4.06 15.60
CA ARG A 151 4.01 -3.40 15.04
C ARG A 151 4.26 -3.78 13.58
N GLN A 152 4.05 -5.05 13.22
CA GLN A 152 4.31 -5.56 11.88
C GLN A 152 3.41 -4.92 10.83
N ILE A 153 2.09 -4.91 11.06
CA ILE A 153 1.11 -4.45 10.08
C ILE A 153 1.27 -2.94 9.81
N PRO A 154 1.28 -2.04 10.82
CA PRO A 154 1.42 -0.61 10.54
C PRO A 154 2.75 -0.24 9.88
N SER A 155 3.84 -0.93 10.28
CA SER A 155 5.16 -0.71 9.68
C SER A 155 5.18 -1.16 8.22
N LEU A 156 4.63 -2.34 7.92
CA LEU A 156 4.51 -2.85 6.56
C LEU A 156 3.67 -1.89 5.67
N ILE A 157 2.49 -1.48 6.14
CA ILE A 157 1.62 -0.54 5.42
C ILE A 157 2.36 0.78 5.14
N SER A 158 3.03 1.34 6.14
CA SER A 158 3.79 2.59 6.01
C SER A 158 4.92 2.47 4.97
N ARG A 159 5.67 1.36 5.02
CA ARG A 159 6.77 1.08 4.08
C ARG A 159 6.27 0.84 2.66
N ILE A 160 5.19 0.08 2.48
CA ILE A 160 4.55 -0.15 1.17
C ILE A 160 4.09 1.19 0.60
N ARG A 161 3.37 2.00 1.39
CA ARG A 161 2.91 3.34 0.96
C ARG A 161 4.08 4.24 0.53
N HIS A 162 5.18 4.22 1.28
CA HIS A 162 6.38 4.97 0.92
C HIS A 162 7.01 4.45 -0.39
N ARG A 163 6.99 3.13 -0.62
CA ARG A 163 7.48 2.50 -1.85
C ARG A 163 6.60 2.83 -3.06
N ILE A 164 5.27 2.82 -2.90
CA ILE A 164 4.30 3.30 -3.90
C ILE A 164 4.63 4.74 -4.28
N TYR A 165 4.73 5.61 -3.28
CA TYR A 165 5.04 7.03 -3.47
C TYR A 165 6.34 7.24 -4.25
N ALA A 166 7.42 6.56 -3.84
CA ALA A 166 8.70 6.63 -4.53
C ALA A 166 8.59 6.15 -5.98
N ASN A 167 7.98 4.98 -6.24
CA ASN A 167 7.86 4.41 -7.59
C ASN A 167 7.10 5.33 -8.56
N VAL A 168 6.04 5.99 -8.07
CA VAL A 168 5.33 7.02 -8.83
C VAL A 168 6.23 8.20 -9.17
N LEU A 169 6.98 8.72 -8.18
CA LEU A 169 7.91 9.82 -8.41
C LEU A 169 9.05 9.47 -9.37
N LYS A 170 9.55 8.22 -9.33
CA LYS A 170 10.54 7.71 -10.28
C LYS A 170 10.01 7.79 -11.69
N SER A 171 8.83 7.23 -11.91
CA SER A 171 8.17 7.21 -13.21
C SER A 171 7.95 8.62 -13.75
N ALA A 172 7.47 9.54 -12.89
CA ALA A 172 7.30 10.94 -13.27
C ALA A 172 8.62 11.64 -13.65
N SER A 173 9.67 11.44 -12.84
CA SER A 173 11.00 12.02 -13.07
C SER A 173 11.61 11.52 -14.39
N LEU A 174 11.36 10.26 -14.73
CA LEU A 174 11.79 9.67 -15.99
C LEU A 174 11.01 10.22 -17.19
N THR A 175 9.70 10.42 -17.08
CA THR A 175 8.89 11.06 -18.12
C THR A 175 9.39 12.48 -18.42
N VAL A 176 9.77 13.24 -17.39
CA VAL A 176 10.38 14.57 -17.56
C VAL A 176 11.74 14.46 -18.26
N SER A 177 12.56 13.52 -17.84
CA SER A 177 13.92 13.31 -18.39
C SER A 177 13.92 12.78 -19.83
N ALA A 178 12.90 12.01 -20.21
CA ALA A 178 12.72 11.46 -21.56
C ALA A 178 12.38 12.53 -22.63
N LYS A 179 12.18 13.79 -22.22
CA LYS A 179 12.04 14.92 -23.16
C LYS A 179 13.33 15.24 -23.91
N ASP A 180 14.49 14.86 -23.38
CA ASP A 180 15.75 15.01 -24.10
C ASP A 180 15.88 13.90 -25.16
N PRO A 181 15.81 14.23 -26.47
CA PRO A 181 15.84 13.23 -27.54
C PRO A 181 17.19 12.49 -27.62
N ARG A 182 18.23 12.98 -26.93
CA ARG A 182 19.55 12.34 -26.86
C ARG A 182 19.52 10.99 -26.15
N TYR A 183 18.60 10.81 -25.20
CA TYR A 183 18.56 9.63 -24.35
C TYR A 183 17.27 8.85 -24.56
N LYS A 184 17.37 7.52 -24.71
CA LYS A 184 16.21 6.63 -24.64
C LYS A 184 16.20 5.94 -23.29
N LEU A 185 15.24 6.29 -22.45
CA LEU A 185 15.09 5.78 -21.09
C LEU A 185 13.99 4.73 -21.04
N LYS A 186 14.27 3.59 -20.41
CA LYS A 186 13.28 2.57 -20.06
C LYS A 186 13.46 2.21 -18.59
N TYR A 187 12.38 2.18 -17.82
CA TYR A 187 12.42 1.76 -16.43
C TYR A 187 11.78 0.39 -16.25
N SER A 188 12.43 -0.45 -15.47
CA SER A 188 11.93 -1.75 -15.02
C SER A 188 11.70 -1.65 -13.50
N PRO A 189 10.43 -1.57 -13.06
CA PRO A 189 10.09 -1.52 -11.63
C PRO A 189 10.56 -2.78 -10.89
N GLU A 190 10.38 -3.97 -11.49
CA GLU A 190 10.75 -5.27 -10.92
C GLU A 190 12.24 -5.36 -10.56
N ALA A 191 13.12 -4.98 -11.50
CA ALA A 191 14.55 -5.00 -11.28
C ALA A 191 15.09 -3.71 -10.65
N ASN A 192 14.22 -2.71 -10.44
CA ASN A 192 14.57 -1.38 -9.97
C ASN A 192 15.72 -0.72 -10.79
N LEU A 193 15.69 -0.97 -12.11
CA LEU A 193 16.72 -0.58 -13.06
C LEU A 193 16.18 0.41 -14.09
N ILE A 194 16.96 1.46 -14.33
CA ILE A 194 16.79 2.40 -15.43
C ILE A 194 17.79 2.01 -16.52
N VAL A 195 17.28 1.59 -17.67
CA VAL A 195 18.07 1.31 -18.86
C VAL A 195 18.08 2.57 -19.72
N ALA A 196 19.26 3.17 -19.88
CA ALA A 196 19.46 4.39 -20.65
C ALA A 196 20.34 4.12 -21.87
N THR A 197 19.82 4.39 -23.06
CA THR A 197 20.63 4.38 -24.28
C THR A 197 21.26 5.75 -24.46
N LEU A 198 22.59 5.80 -24.43
CA LEU A 198 23.38 7.04 -24.56
C LEU A 198 23.56 7.42 -26.05
N PRO A 199 23.95 8.67 -26.36
CA PRO A 199 24.43 9.09 -27.68
C PRO A 199 25.70 8.33 -28.08
N GLY A 200 25.52 7.14 -28.66
CA GLY A 200 26.61 6.23 -29.00
C GLY A 200 26.13 4.78 -28.97
N PRO A 201 27.02 3.80 -29.23
CA PRO A 201 26.64 2.41 -29.22
C PRO A 201 26.80 1.82 -27.81
N VAL A 202 26.35 2.52 -26.77
CA VAL A 202 26.46 2.08 -25.36
C VAL A 202 25.13 2.27 -24.63
N THR A 203 24.74 1.26 -23.87
CA THR A 203 23.58 1.27 -22.98
C THR A 203 24.07 1.25 -21.53
N ALA A 204 23.58 2.18 -20.72
CA ALA A 204 23.84 2.23 -19.29
C ALA A 204 22.70 1.59 -18.51
N ASN A 205 23.03 0.64 -17.64
CA ASN A 205 22.10 0.07 -16.67
C ASN A 205 22.34 0.79 -15.33
N ILE A 206 21.39 1.63 -14.94
CA ILE A 206 21.46 2.45 -13.75
C ILE A 206 20.52 1.85 -12.71
N GLU A 207 21.07 1.50 -11.56
CA GLU A 207 20.31 1.10 -10.38
C GLU A 207 19.75 2.36 -9.70
N ALA A 208 18.44 2.38 -9.49
CA ALA A 208 17.75 3.48 -8.83
C ALA A 208 17.33 3.04 -7.44
N PRO A 209 17.96 3.46 -6.33
CA PRO A 209 17.57 3.02 -5.00
C PRO A 209 16.07 3.17 -4.73
N TYR A 210 15.48 2.32 -3.88
CA TYR A 210 14.03 2.34 -3.64
C TYR A 210 13.46 3.69 -3.19
N GLY A 211 14.26 4.51 -2.50
CA GLY A 211 13.88 5.86 -2.09
C GLY A 211 14.15 6.96 -3.13
N TRP A 212 14.85 6.69 -4.25
CA TRP A 212 15.00 7.68 -5.33
C TRP A 212 13.60 8.00 -5.92
N PRO A 213 13.28 9.25 -6.32
CA PRO A 213 14.11 10.45 -6.40
C PRO A 213 14.14 11.33 -5.14
N MET A 214 13.84 10.78 -3.96
CA MET A 214 13.86 11.55 -2.71
C MET A 214 15.29 12.00 -2.34
N PRO A 215 15.44 13.13 -1.62
CA PRO A 215 16.75 13.57 -1.15
C PRO A 215 17.48 12.50 -0.34
N GLY A 216 18.80 12.39 -0.53
CA GLY A 216 19.65 11.38 0.14
C GLY A 216 19.73 10.03 -0.59
N PHE A 217 18.98 9.83 -1.68
CA PHE A 217 19.11 8.65 -2.53
C PHE A 217 19.78 9.04 -3.86
N ALA A 218 20.99 8.54 -4.09
CA ALA A 218 21.75 8.77 -5.32
C ALA A 218 21.69 7.56 -6.26
N LEU A 219 21.61 7.82 -7.57
CA LEU A 219 21.69 6.79 -8.59
C LEU A 219 23.06 6.11 -8.59
N ARG A 220 23.09 4.85 -9.01
CA ARG A 220 24.32 4.06 -9.14
C ARG A 220 24.37 3.45 -10.53
N LEU A 221 25.50 3.53 -11.20
CA LEU A 221 25.72 2.84 -12.45
C LEU A 221 26.07 1.37 -12.12
N ASN A 222 25.23 0.43 -12.60
CA ASN A 222 25.44 -1.00 -12.40
C ASN A 222 26.37 -1.56 -13.49
N SER A 223 26.09 -1.25 -14.76
CA SER A 223 26.92 -1.73 -15.87
C SER A 223 26.79 -0.85 -17.12
N LEU A 224 27.81 -0.89 -17.97
CA LEU A 224 27.78 -0.34 -19.32
C LEU A 224 27.85 -1.48 -20.32
N VAL A 225 26.84 -1.59 -21.18
CA VAL A 225 26.73 -2.63 -22.20
C VAL A 225 26.99 -2.01 -23.58
N PRO A 226 28.08 -2.38 -24.26
CA PRO A 226 28.32 -1.95 -25.63
C PRO A 226 27.31 -2.64 -26.56
N SER A 227 26.78 -1.90 -27.52
CA SER A 227 25.97 -2.42 -28.63
C SER A 227 26.85 -3.24 -29.56
N ALA A 228 26.26 -4.20 -30.28
CA ALA A 228 26.97 -5.05 -31.25
C ALA A 228 27.76 -4.26 -32.32
N LYS A 229 27.44 -2.98 -32.54
CA LYS A 229 28.14 -2.07 -33.48
C LYS A 229 29.37 -1.38 -32.86
N ALA A 230 29.68 -1.62 -31.59
CA ALA A 230 30.70 -0.91 -30.80
C ALA A 230 32.04 -1.68 -30.69
N HIS A 231 32.57 -2.19 -31.79
CA HIS A 231 33.80 -3.02 -31.77
C HIS A 231 35.05 -2.32 -31.22
N TYR A 232 35.03 -0.99 -31.06
CA TYR A 232 36.13 -0.16 -30.57
C TYR A 232 36.07 0.17 -29.06
N LEU A 233 34.98 -0.17 -28.35
CA LEU A 233 34.84 0.03 -26.90
C LEU A 233 35.38 -1.19 -26.11
N GLY A 234 36.47 -1.77 -26.63
CA GLY A 234 36.80 -3.18 -26.54
C GLY A 234 37.58 -3.68 -25.32
N SER A 235 37.53 -3.02 -24.16
CA SER A 235 38.02 -3.65 -22.93
C SER A 235 36.95 -3.60 -21.85
N VAL A 236 36.56 -4.78 -21.35
CA VAL A 236 35.67 -4.93 -20.19
C VAL A 236 36.22 -4.13 -19.00
N ASP A 237 37.54 -4.09 -18.83
CA ASP A 237 38.20 -3.34 -17.76
C ASP A 237 38.01 -1.82 -17.92
N MET A 238 38.04 -1.30 -19.14
CA MET A 238 37.80 0.12 -19.40
C MET A 238 36.36 0.50 -19.02
N LEU A 239 35.38 -0.33 -19.40
CA LEU A 239 33.98 -0.10 -19.06
C LEU A 239 33.75 -0.22 -17.55
N GLN A 240 34.41 -1.17 -16.88
CA GLN A 240 34.35 -1.29 -15.43
C GLN A 240 34.96 -0.07 -14.72
N GLN A 241 36.10 0.45 -15.20
CA GLN A 241 36.68 1.69 -14.68
C GLN A 241 35.73 2.89 -14.85
N CYS A 242 35.03 2.97 -15.99
CA CYS A 242 34.00 4.00 -16.19
C CYS A 242 32.84 3.87 -15.18
N VAL A 243 32.43 2.64 -14.87
CA VAL A 243 31.41 2.36 -13.84
C VAL A 243 31.87 2.83 -12.47
N ASP A 244 33.10 2.50 -12.09
CA ASP A 244 33.66 2.88 -10.79
C ASP A 244 33.79 4.40 -10.68
N LEU A 245 34.33 5.07 -11.71
CA LEU A 245 34.45 6.53 -11.75
C LEU A 245 33.08 7.22 -11.66
N ALA A 246 32.08 6.73 -12.40
CA ALA A 246 30.73 7.29 -12.34
C ALA A 246 30.11 7.18 -10.94
N ASN A 247 30.38 6.07 -10.24
CA ASN A 247 29.87 5.83 -8.89
C ASN A 247 30.59 6.66 -7.81
N THR A 248 31.83 7.09 -8.06
CA THR A 248 32.56 8.03 -7.18
C THR A 248 32.14 9.50 -7.33
N SER A 249 31.34 9.83 -8.35
CA SER A 249 30.88 11.20 -8.58
C SER A 249 30.04 11.75 -7.41
N PRO A 250 30.04 13.08 -7.19
CA PRO A 250 29.23 13.70 -6.14
C PRO A 250 27.74 13.34 -6.24
N GLU A 251 27.07 13.20 -5.10
CA GLU A 251 25.63 12.88 -5.05
C GLU A 251 24.77 13.87 -5.81
N SER A 252 25.18 15.15 -5.87
CA SER A 252 24.50 16.18 -6.66
C SER A 252 24.38 15.79 -8.14
N GLN A 253 25.43 15.22 -8.74
CA GLN A 253 25.43 14.75 -10.13
C GLN A 253 24.70 13.41 -10.30
N ARG A 254 24.55 12.62 -9.23
CA ARG A 254 23.87 11.32 -9.22
C ARG A 254 22.40 11.41 -8.80
N SER A 255 21.92 12.59 -8.42
CA SER A 255 20.54 12.81 -7.99
C SER A 255 19.56 12.86 -9.17
N GLY A 256 19.95 13.50 -10.27
CA GLY A 256 19.14 13.63 -11.48
C GLY A 256 19.59 12.67 -12.58
N VAL A 257 18.63 12.01 -13.26
CA VAL A 257 18.94 11.05 -14.34
C VAL A 257 19.73 11.71 -15.46
N VAL A 258 19.28 12.88 -15.94
CA VAL A 258 19.96 13.58 -17.04
C VAL A 258 21.38 14.02 -16.66
N GLN A 259 21.54 14.60 -15.46
CA GLN A 259 22.84 15.04 -14.96
C GLN A 259 23.81 13.86 -14.82
N PHE A 260 23.30 12.71 -14.36
CA PHE A 260 24.12 11.52 -14.22
C PHE A 260 24.53 10.95 -15.58
N LEU A 261 23.62 10.92 -16.56
CA LEU A 261 23.92 10.48 -17.92
C LEU A 261 24.96 11.38 -18.61
N GLU A 262 24.84 12.69 -18.44
CA GLU A 262 25.84 13.65 -18.96
C GLU A 262 27.21 13.47 -18.31
N ALA A 263 27.26 13.13 -17.02
CA ALA A 263 28.51 12.80 -16.35
C ALA A 263 29.13 11.48 -16.89
N ILE A 264 28.31 10.46 -17.11
CA ILE A 264 28.75 9.18 -17.69
C ILE A 264 29.29 9.39 -19.12
N GLU A 265 28.61 10.20 -19.94
CA GLU A 265 29.06 10.53 -21.29
C GLU A 265 30.45 11.20 -21.27
N LYS A 266 30.66 12.18 -20.37
CA LYS A 266 31.97 12.83 -20.20
C LYS A 266 33.07 11.84 -19.82
N ILE A 267 32.80 10.92 -18.89
CA ILE A 267 33.76 9.89 -18.47
C ILE A 267 34.11 8.97 -19.65
N LEU A 268 33.11 8.53 -20.41
CA LEU A 268 33.29 7.68 -21.59
C LEU A 268 34.13 8.36 -22.68
N VAL A 269 33.90 9.64 -22.94
CA VAL A 269 34.68 10.42 -23.90
C VAL A 269 36.14 10.49 -23.45
N VAL A 270 36.41 10.89 -22.20
CA VAL A 270 37.78 11.01 -21.66
C VAL A 270 38.52 9.68 -21.75
N LYS A 271 37.91 8.59 -21.30
CA LYS A 271 38.53 7.26 -21.34
C LYS A 271 38.80 6.78 -22.77
N ARG A 272 37.92 7.13 -23.72
CA ARG A 272 38.14 6.83 -25.14
C ARG A 272 39.34 7.58 -25.72
N TRP A 273 39.53 8.85 -25.36
CA TRP A 273 40.70 9.63 -25.75
C TRP A 273 41.99 9.04 -25.16
N GLU A 274 42.00 8.70 -23.87
CA GLU A 274 43.14 8.05 -23.21
C GLU A 274 43.54 6.74 -23.89
N ALA A 275 42.57 5.89 -24.23
CA ALA A 275 42.81 4.62 -24.93
C ALA A 275 43.35 4.84 -26.36
N SER A 276 42.91 5.92 -27.04
CA SER A 276 43.34 6.24 -28.40
C SER A 276 44.74 6.88 -28.44
N SER A 277 45.21 7.46 -27.34
CA SER A 277 46.56 8.03 -27.20
C SER A 277 47.62 7.02 -26.72
N GLN A 278 47.22 5.80 -26.37
CA GLN A 278 48.11 4.70 -25.97
C GLN A 278 48.40 3.71 -27.11
N LEU A 279 47.77 3.90 -28.28
CA LEU A 279 48.03 3.21 -29.55
C LEU A 279 48.91 4.08 -30.45
#